data_AF-A0A7J9VQ36-F1
#
_entry.id   AF-A0A7J9VQ36-F1
#
_cell.length_a   1.000
_cell.length_b   1.000
_cell.length_c   1.000
_cell.angle_alpha   90.00
_cell.angle_beta   90.00
_cell.angle_gamma   90.00
#
_symmetry.space_group_name_H-M   'P 1'
#
loop_
_entity.id
_entity.type
_entity.pdbx_description
1 polymer ?
#
loop_
_entity_poly.entity_id
_entity_poly.type
_entity_poly.pdbx_seq_one_letter_code
_entity_poly.pdbx_strand_id
1 'polypeptide(L)' 'MSQAQRLLLLDTASLYFRAFYGVPDSVRAPDGAPVNAVRGLLDAIARL' A
#
# COMPACT_ATOMS: atom_id res chain seq x y z
N MET A 1 -7.98 32.32 -3.28
CA MET A 1 -8.77 31.10 -3.49
C MET A 1 -8.24 30.06 -2.53
N SER A 2 -9.02 29.60 -1.54
CA SER A 2 -8.53 28.54 -0.65
C SER A 2 -8.30 27.29 -1.49
N GLN A 3 -7.12 26.69 -1.40
CA GLN A 3 -6.86 25.43 -2.06
C GLN A 3 -7.85 24.40 -1.47
N ALA A 4 -8.78 23.91 -2.27
CA ALA A 4 -9.68 22.85 -1.84
C ALA A 4 -8.81 21.65 -1.45
N GLN A 5 -8.97 21.18 -0.21
CA GLN A 5 -8.25 20.02 0.29
C GLN A 5 -8.64 18.82 -0.57
N ARG A 6 -7.67 18.19 -1.24
CA ARG A 6 -7.93 17.04 -2.12
C ARG A 6 -8.27 15.81 -1.27
N LEU A 7 -9.49 15.31 -1.41
CA LEU A 7 -9.90 14.04 -0.84
C LEU A 7 -9.62 12.91 -1.85
N LEU A 8 -8.90 11.88 -1.40
CA LEU A 8 -8.67 10.66 -2.16
C LEU A 8 -9.45 9.52 -1.53
N LEU A 9 -10.27 8.82 -2.31
CA LEU A 9 -10.96 7.60 -1.91
C LEU A 9 -10.26 6.43 -2.58
N LEU A 10 -9.68 5.55 -1.78
CA LEU A 10 -8.82 4.47 -2.26
C LEU A 10 -9.53 3.13 -2.17
N ASP A 11 -9.57 2.40 -3.28
CA ASP A 11 -9.93 0.97 -3.27
C ASP A 11 -8.75 0.15 -2.75
N THR A 12 -8.73 -0.04 -1.43
CA THR A 12 -7.64 -0.74 -0.76
C THR A 12 -7.56 -2.21 -1.13
N ALA A 13 -8.66 -2.85 -1.55
CA ALA A 13 -8.62 -4.26 -1.98
C ALA A 13 -7.84 -4.41 -3.28
N SER A 14 -8.14 -3.56 -4.26
CA SER A 14 -7.39 -3.51 -5.53
C SER A 14 -5.92 -3.14 -5.32
N LEU A 15 -5.63 -2.17 -4.46
CA LEU A 15 -4.25 -1.76 -4.17
C LEU A 15 -3.47 -2.85 -3.41
N TYR A 16 -4.10 -3.50 -2.44
CA TYR A 16 -3.49 -4.61 -1.70
C TYR A 16 -3.20 -5.79 -2.61
N PHE A 17 -4.13 -6.15 -3.51
CA PHE A 17 -3.93 -7.21 -4.49
C PHE A 17 -2.72 -6.92 -5.39
N ARG A 18 -2.63 -5.69 -5.93
CA ARG A 18 -1.49 -5.27 -6.75
C ARG A 18 -0.17 -5.30 -5.98
N ALA A 19 -0.17 -4.90 -4.70
CA ALA A 19 1.01 -4.97 -3.84
C ALA A 19 1.42 -6.42 -3.56
N PHE A 20 0.46 -7.31 -3.30
CA PHE A 20 0.73 -8.73 -3.03
C PHE A 20 1.43 -9.43 -4.19
N TYR A 21 1.03 -9.17 -5.43
CA TYR A 21 1.64 -9.76 -6.63
C TYR A 21 2.77 -8.93 -7.26
N GLY A 22 2.89 -7.64 -6.91
CA GLY A 22 3.87 -6.72 -7.48
C GLY A 22 5.11 -6.49 -6.63
N VAL A 23 5.06 -6.79 -5.32
CA VAL A 23 6.19 -6.63 -4.40
C VAL A 23 6.73 -8.00 -4.00
N PRO A 24 8.05 -8.25 -4.06
CA PRO A 24 8.64 -9.52 -3.63
C PRO A 24 8.29 -9.89 -2.18
N ASP A 25 7.97 -11.16 -1.94
CA ASP A 25 7.60 -11.70 -0.61
C ASP A 25 8.80 -11.86 0.36
N SER A 26 9.99 -11.44 -0.08
CA SER A 26 11.19 -11.32 0.76
C SER A 26 11.03 -10.34 1.94
N VAL A 27 10.06 -9.43 1.86
CA VAL A 27 9.72 -8.52 2.97
C VAL A 27 8.87 -9.29 3.99
N ARG A 28 9.48 -9.64 5.13
CA ARG A 28 8.87 -10.48 6.17
C ARG A 28 8.83 -9.78 7.52
N ALA A 29 7.81 -10.10 8.31
CA ALA A 29 7.73 -9.74 9.72
C ALA A 29 8.71 -10.58 10.57
N PRO A 30 8.95 -10.21 11.85
CA PRO A 30 9.85 -10.96 12.73
C PRO A 30 9.46 -12.44 12.96
N ASP A 31 8.18 -12.78 12.82
CA ASP A 31 7.66 -14.15 12.90
C ASP A 31 7.77 -14.93 11.57
N GLY A 32 8.32 -14.31 10.52
CA GLY A 32 8.51 -14.90 9.20
C GLY A 32 7.32 -14.72 8.24
N ALA A 33 6.20 -14.17 8.69
CA ALA A 33 5.05 -13.93 7.83
C ALA A 33 5.38 -12.93 6.71
N PRO A 34 4.99 -13.17 5.45
CA PRO A 34 5.17 -12.20 4.38
C PRO A 34 4.28 -10.98 4.62
N VAL A 35 4.87 -9.79 4.52
CA VAL A 35 4.17 -8.50 4.71
C VAL A 35 4.36 -7.56 3.52
N ASN A 36 4.79 -8.10 2.37
CA ASN A 36 5.00 -7.39 1.11
C ASN A 36 3.77 -6.60 0.65
N ALA A 37 2.56 -7.17 0.77
CA ALA A 37 1.33 -6.51 0.40
C ALA A 37 1.00 -5.30 1.31
N VAL A 38 1.16 -5.48 2.62
CA VAL A 38 0.98 -4.41 3.61
C VAL A 38 1.98 -3.28 3.35
N ARG A 39 3.25 -3.64 3.14
CA ARG A 39 4.31 -2.66 2.85
C ARG A 39 4.04 -1.90 1.56
N GLY A 40 3.71 -2.60 0.47
CA GLY A 40 3.45 -1.99 -0.84
C GLY A 40 2.21 -1.08 -0.84
N LEU A 41 1.15 -1.45 -0.11
CA LEU A 41 -0.03 -0.59 0.06
C LEU A 41 0.33 0.72 0.77
N LEU A 42 1.05 0.64 1.89
CA LEU A 42 1.44 1.82 2.66
C LEU A 42 2.43 2.72 1.90
N ASP A 43 3.38 2.12 1.17
CA ASP A 43 4.30 2.87 0.30
C ASP A 43 3.56 3.59 -0.85
N ALA A 44 2.48 3.00 -1.38
CA ALA A 44 1.64 3.65 -2.38
C ALA A 44 0.87 4.84 -1.78
N ILE A 45 0.25 4.66 -0.60
CA ILE A 45 -0.48 5.72 0.10
C ILE A 45 0.44 6.90 0.45
N ALA A 46 1.67 6.61 0.90
CA ALA A 46 2.64 7.64 1.27
C ALA A 46 3.14 8.52 0.09
N ARG A 47 2.85 8.12 -1.16
CA ARG A 47 3.23 8.85 -2.38
C ARG A 47 2.10 9.68 -2.99
N LEU A 48 0.90 9.65 -2.40
CA LEU A 48 -0.28 10.39 -2.84
C LEU A 48 -0.38 11.77 -2.15
#